data_AF-A0A554KHN9-F1
#
_entry.id   AF-A0A554KHN9-F1
#
_cell.length_a   1.000
_cell.length_b   1.000
_cell.length_c   1.000
_cell.angle_alpha   90.00
_cell.angle_beta   90.00
_cell.angle_gamma   90.00
#
_symmetry.space_group_name_H-M   'P 1'
#
loop_
_entity.id
_entity.type
_entity.pdbx_description
1 polymer ?
#
loop_
_entity_poly.entity_id
_entity_poly.type
_entity_poly.pdbx_seq_one_letter_code
_entity_poly.pdbx_strand_id
1 'polypeptide(L)'
;MALQTITIKEYLTRKGIEFRENGKELIIHCLFNGCDSDSRDTEAHLYFDAETGQYECKKCGEKGNLITLAKHFGDSIQEIALNPITHARNTRKSMKFDTELVETYHLALPAHIRQYLNNRGISNAVIDAHKLGWGKFYSKWWITIPIQD
;
A
#
# COMPACT_ATOMS: atom_id res chain seq x y z
N MET A 1 3.73 15.12 2.88
CA MET A 1 2.85 15.41 4.02
C MET A 1 2.63 14.10 4.77
N ALA A 2 2.86 14.06 6.08
CA ALA A 2 2.59 12.88 6.90
C ALA A 2 1.07 12.67 7.02
N LEU A 3 0.62 11.43 6.93
CA LEU A 3 -0.79 11.09 7.13
C LEU A 3 -1.18 11.42 8.58
N GLN A 4 -2.18 12.28 8.76
CA GLN A 4 -2.77 12.56 10.06
C GLN A 4 -4.07 11.78 10.20
N THR A 5 -4.18 10.99 11.25
CA THR A 5 -5.37 10.19 11.57
C THR A 5 -6.15 10.82 12.72
N ILE A 6 -7.41 10.42 12.89
CA ILE A 6 -8.20 10.75 14.09
C ILE A 6 -7.49 10.21 15.34
N THR A 7 -7.87 10.73 16.51
CA THR A 7 -7.33 10.23 17.77
C THR A 7 -7.85 8.83 18.07
N ILE A 8 -7.09 8.04 18.83
CA ILE A 8 -7.53 6.71 19.25
C ILE A 8 -8.82 6.76 20.08
N LYS A 9 -8.99 7.77 20.95
CA LYS A 9 -10.24 7.98 21.72
C LYS A 9 -11.45 8.12 20.81
N GLU A 10 -11.32 8.94 19.77
CA GLU A 10 -12.39 9.17 18.82
C GLU A 10 -12.70 7.90 18.03
N TYR A 11 -11.67 7.14 17.63
CA TYR A 11 -11.85 5.88 16.92
C TYR A 11 -12.57 4.82 17.76
N LEU A 12 -12.15 4.61 19.01
CA LEU A 12 -12.80 3.66 19.93
C LEU A 12 -14.25 4.05 20.21
N THR A 13 -14.52 5.35 20.41
CA THR A 13 -15.89 5.87 20.60
C THR A 13 -16.77 5.60 19.38
N ARG A 14 -16.27 5.82 18.16
CA ARG A 14 -17.01 5.52 16.91
C ARG A 14 -17.33 4.03 16.77
N LYS A 15 -16.47 3.16 17.31
CA LYS A 15 -16.68 1.70 17.32
C LYS A 15 -17.54 1.21 18.48
N GLY A 16 -17.95 2.10 19.39
CA GLY A 16 -18.72 1.74 20.58
C GLY A 16 -17.94 0.85 21.56
N ILE A 17 -16.61 0.96 21.57
CA ILE A 17 -15.74 0.18 22.44
C ILE A 17 -15.52 0.97 23.73
N GLU A 18 -15.90 0.39 24.86
CA GLU A 18 -15.65 0.99 26.17
C GLU A 18 -14.16 0.95 26.51
N PHE A 19 -13.67 2.03 27.10
CA PHE A 19 -12.28 2.15 27.50
C PHE A 19 -12.13 2.87 28.83
N ARG A 20 -11.08 2.49 29.56
CA ARG A 20 -10.67 3.16 30.78
C ARG A 20 -9.49 4.06 30.51
N GLU A 21 -9.54 5.29 30.98
CA GLU A 21 -8.40 6.21 30.89
C GLU A 21 -7.52 6.12 32.14
N ASN A 22 -6.22 6.10 31.95
CA ASN A 22 -5.24 6.22 33.03
C ASN A 22 -4.07 7.11 32.58
N GLY A 23 -4.15 8.41 32.89
CA GLY A 23 -3.13 9.38 32.51
C GLY A 23 -3.01 9.51 30.99
N LYS A 24 -1.89 9.02 30.44
CA LYS A 24 -1.60 9.05 28.99
C LYS A 24 -2.00 7.78 28.26
N GLU A 25 -2.57 6.81 28.97
CA GLU A 25 -2.91 5.51 28.40
C GLU A 25 -4.43 5.26 28.41
N LEU A 26 -4.91 4.54 27.40
CA LEU A 26 -6.25 3.95 27.36
C LEU A 26 -6.13 2.45 27.50
N ILE A 27 -6.98 1.85 28.35
CA ILE A 27 -6.94 0.44 28.67
C ILE A 27 -8.28 -0.18 28.24
N ILE A 28 -8.23 -1.22 27.42
CA ILE A 28 -9.40 -1.97 26.94
C ILE A 28 -9.15 -3.48 26.96
N HIS A 29 -10.22 -4.25 26.83
CA HIS A 29 -10.10 -5.68 26.55
C HIS A 29 -9.49 -5.94 25.18
N CYS A 30 -8.73 -7.02 25.08
CA CYS A 30 -8.04 -7.40 23.86
C CYS A 30 -9.02 -7.66 22.71
N LEU A 31 -8.82 -6.93 21.60
CA LEU A 31 -9.67 -6.99 20.42
C LEU A 31 -9.22 -8.05 19.39
N PHE A 32 -8.06 -8.68 19.61
CA PHE A 32 -7.36 -9.45 18.57
C PHE A 32 -7.51 -10.96 18.74
N ASN A 33 -6.99 -11.49 19.85
CA ASN A 33 -6.84 -12.93 20.05
C ASN A 33 -7.77 -13.49 21.13
N GLY A 34 -8.76 -12.70 21.58
CA GLY A 34 -9.69 -13.10 22.63
C GLY A 34 -9.01 -13.51 23.94
N CYS A 35 -7.78 -13.05 24.20
CA CYS A 35 -7.01 -13.51 25.36
C CYS A 35 -7.61 -13.05 26.69
N ASP A 36 -8.62 -12.18 26.67
CA ASP A 36 -9.36 -11.72 27.84
C ASP A 36 -10.69 -12.48 28.05
N SER A 37 -10.94 -13.57 27.32
CA SER A 37 -12.15 -14.40 27.49
C SER A 37 -12.25 -15.06 28.88
N ASP A 38 -11.11 -15.36 29.50
CA ASP A 38 -11.02 -15.93 30.85
C ASP A 38 -10.72 -14.86 31.93
N SER A 39 -10.70 -13.58 31.56
CA SER A 39 -10.36 -12.49 32.47
C SER A 39 -11.59 -11.96 33.21
N ARG A 40 -11.41 -11.60 34.48
CA ARG A 40 -12.49 -11.03 35.31
C ARG A 40 -12.85 -9.63 34.81
N ASP A 41 -14.07 -9.17 35.12
CA ASP A 41 -14.71 -7.91 34.64
C ASP A 41 -13.78 -6.67 34.54
N THR A 42 -12.73 -6.57 35.35
CA THR A 42 -11.82 -5.41 35.40
C THR A 42 -10.43 -5.66 34.79
N GLU A 43 -10.14 -6.87 34.32
CA GLU A 43 -8.83 -7.27 33.79
C GLU A 43 -8.75 -7.03 32.28
N ALA A 44 -8.18 -5.89 31.93
CA ALA A 44 -7.96 -5.45 30.56
C ALA A 44 -6.45 -5.30 30.31
N HIS A 45 -5.95 -5.89 29.23
CA HIS A 45 -4.50 -5.96 28.97
C HIS A 45 -4.05 -5.24 27.70
N LEU A 46 -4.96 -4.64 26.95
CA LEU A 46 -4.64 -3.90 25.73
C LEU A 46 -4.54 -2.40 26.07
N TYR A 47 -3.32 -1.89 25.99
CA TYR A 47 -2.98 -0.51 26.30
C TYR A 47 -2.77 0.26 25.00
N PHE A 48 -3.29 1.48 24.96
CA PHE A 48 -3.03 2.45 23.90
C PHE A 48 -2.39 3.69 24.49
N ASP A 49 -1.40 4.23 23.79
CA ASP A 49 -0.92 5.59 24.04
C ASP A 49 -1.92 6.60 23.47
N ALA A 50 -2.45 7.48 24.32
CA ALA A 50 -3.52 8.40 23.95
C ALA A 50 -3.09 9.47 22.94
N GLU A 51 -1.79 9.79 22.86
CA GLU A 51 -1.24 10.82 21.98
C GLU A 51 -0.90 10.26 20.59
N THR A 52 -0.28 9.08 20.54
CA THR A 52 0.25 8.46 19.30
C THR A 52 -0.67 7.38 18.73
N GLY A 53 -1.60 6.85 19.52
CA GLY A 53 -2.47 5.74 19.12
C GLY A 53 -1.75 4.42 18.91
N GLN A 54 -0.49 4.31 19.35
CA GLN A 54 0.24 3.05 19.40
C GLN A 54 -0.37 2.16 20.48
N TYR A 55 -0.40 0.85 20.23
CA TYR A 55 -0.97 -0.11 21.16
C TYR A 55 -0.10 -1.32 21.38
N GLU A 56 -0.29 -1.92 22.55
CA GLU A 56 0.32 -3.19 22.91
C GLU A 56 -0.60 -3.95 23.87
N CYS A 57 -0.90 -5.21 23.56
CA CYS A 57 -1.53 -6.12 24.49
C CYS A 57 -0.45 -6.83 25.32
N LYS A 58 -0.44 -6.60 26.64
CA LYS A 58 0.54 -7.20 27.55
C LYS A 58 0.35 -8.70 27.78
N LYS A 59 -0.78 -9.28 27.35
CA LYS A 59 -1.09 -10.71 27.49
C LYS A 59 -0.75 -11.52 26.24
N CYS A 60 -1.22 -11.11 25.06
CA CYS A 60 -0.95 -11.82 23.80
C CYS A 60 0.22 -11.24 22.99
N GLY A 61 0.75 -10.08 23.36
CA GLY A 61 1.89 -9.44 22.69
C GLY A 61 1.55 -8.69 21.39
N GLU A 62 0.28 -8.63 21.00
CA GLU A 62 -0.15 -7.93 19.79
C GLU A 62 0.13 -6.43 19.90
N LYS A 63 0.74 -5.84 18.87
CA LYS A 63 1.21 -4.45 18.91
C LYS A 63 1.07 -3.76 17.57
N GLY A 64 0.83 -2.46 17.59
CA GLY A 64 0.63 -1.71 16.36
C GLY A 64 0.24 -0.27 16.59
N ASN A 65 -0.49 0.29 15.64
CA ASN A 65 -0.99 1.66 15.67
C ASN A 65 -2.43 1.73 15.14
N LEU A 66 -3.01 2.92 15.10
CA LEU A 66 -4.40 3.09 14.66
C LEU A 66 -4.67 2.53 13.24
N ILE A 67 -3.68 2.56 12.33
CA ILE A 67 -3.84 2.02 10.98
C ILE A 67 -3.93 0.48 11.01
N THR A 68 -3.13 -0.19 11.84
CA THR A 68 -3.20 -1.64 11.97
C THR A 68 -4.49 -2.08 12.67
N LEU A 69 -4.96 -1.29 13.64
CA LEU A 69 -6.26 -1.50 14.29
C LEU A 69 -7.42 -1.35 13.29
N ALA A 70 -7.43 -0.29 12.48
CA ALA A 70 -8.44 -0.07 11.45
C ALA A 70 -8.51 -1.24 10.45
N LYS A 71 -7.35 -1.72 9.99
CA LYS A 71 -7.28 -2.91 9.13
C LYS A 71 -7.86 -4.16 9.79
N HIS A 72 -7.63 -4.35 11.09
CA HIS A 72 -8.19 -5.48 11.83
C HIS A 72 -9.73 -5.44 11.84
N PHE A 73 -10.32 -4.25 11.91
CA PHE A 73 -11.77 -4.06 11.82
C PHE A 73 -12.32 -4.02 10.37
N GLY A 74 -11.46 -4.13 9.36
CA GLY A 74 -11.84 -4.02 7.95
C GLY A 74 -12.07 -2.58 7.48
N ASP A 75 -11.69 -1.58 8.27
CA ASP A 75 -11.83 -0.17 7.92
C ASP A 75 -10.74 0.28 6.96
N SER A 76 -11.10 1.24 6.12
CA SER A 76 -10.19 1.88 5.19
C SER A 76 -9.41 3.02 5.86
N ILE A 77 -8.20 3.30 5.35
CA ILE A 77 -7.37 4.42 5.81
C ILE A 77 -8.10 5.77 5.64
N GLN A 78 -9.03 5.84 4.69
CA GLN A 78 -9.80 7.05 4.40
C GLN A 78 -10.78 7.40 5.51
N GLU A 79 -11.33 6.39 6.21
CA GLU A 79 -12.30 6.59 7.30
C GLU A 79 -11.65 7.10 8.59
N ILE A 80 -10.34 6.84 8.75
CA ILE A 80 -9.57 7.26 9.91
C ILE A 80 -8.69 8.48 9.65
N ALA A 81 -8.57 8.96 8.41
CA ALA A 81 -7.72 10.10 8.07
C ALA A 81 -8.45 11.44 8.35
N LEU A 82 -7.83 12.34 9.12
CA LEU A 82 -8.34 13.71 9.34
C LEU A 82 -8.23 14.56 8.07
N ASN A 83 -7.14 14.34 7.33
CA ASN A 83 -6.95 14.88 6.01
C ASN A 83 -6.96 13.67 5.07
N PRO A 84 -8.12 13.24 4.57
CA PRO A 84 -8.14 12.20 3.56
C PRO A 84 -7.26 12.71 2.42
N ILE A 85 -6.15 12.02 2.18
CA ILE A 85 -5.47 12.14 0.91
C ILE A 85 -6.52 11.63 -0.06
N THR A 86 -7.26 12.55 -0.67
CA THR A 86 -7.92 12.27 -1.93
C THR A 86 -6.76 11.93 -2.83
N HIS A 87 -6.37 10.65 -2.85
CA HIS A 87 -5.77 10.08 -4.01
C HIS A 87 -6.84 10.35 -5.05
N ALA A 88 -6.72 11.48 -5.77
CA ALA A 88 -7.29 11.61 -7.08
C ALA A 88 -6.99 10.25 -7.68
N ARG A 89 -8.04 9.45 -7.91
CA ARG A 89 -7.86 8.19 -8.60
C ARG A 89 -7.13 8.65 -9.85
N ASN A 90 -5.83 8.37 -9.90
CA ASN A 90 -5.15 8.30 -11.16
C ASN A 90 -5.88 7.12 -11.77
N THR A 91 -7.01 7.39 -12.43
CA THR A 91 -7.27 6.85 -13.74
C THR A 91 -5.96 7.13 -14.45
N ARG A 92 -4.99 6.22 -14.28
CA ARG A 92 -3.91 6.06 -15.22
C ARG A 92 -4.72 5.87 -16.48
N LYS A 93 -4.88 6.96 -17.22
CA LYS A 93 -5.37 6.94 -18.59
C LYS A 93 -4.47 5.86 -19.15
N SER A 94 -5.00 4.64 -19.35
CA SER A 94 -4.20 3.58 -19.92
C SER A 94 -3.80 4.20 -21.23
N MET A 95 -2.56 4.66 -21.31
CA MET A 95 -2.07 5.31 -22.51
C MET A 95 -2.09 4.15 -23.48
N LYS A 96 -3.16 4.08 -24.29
CA LYS A 96 -3.32 3.03 -25.27
C LYS A 96 -2.10 3.20 -26.16
N PHE A 97 -1.24 2.20 -26.17
CA PHE A 97 -0.08 2.22 -27.04
C PHE A 97 -0.64 2.08 -28.44
N ASP A 98 -0.70 3.21 -29.14
CA ASP A 98 -1.08 3.22 -30.55
C ASP A 98 0.03 2.54 -31.36
N THR A 99 -0.35 2.02 -32.53
CA THR A 99 0.56 1.34 -33.45
C THR A 99 1.70 2.27 -33.87
N GLU A 100 1.42 3.56 -34.05
CA GLU A 100 2.43 4.59 -34.34
C GLU A 100 3.51 4.70 -33.26
N LEU A 101 3.13 4.56 -31.99
CA LEU A 101 4.05 4.64 -30.86
C LEU A 101 4.95 3.39 -30.79
N VAL A 102 4.38 2.22 -31.09
CA VAL A 102 5.14 0.96 -31.19
C VAL A 102 6.19 1.06 -32.30
N GLU A 103 5.81 1.57 -33.48
CA GLU A 103 6.75 1.78 -34.59
C GLU A 103 7.84 2.77 -34.23
N THR A 104 7.48 3.88 -33.58
CA THR A 104 8.44 4.88 -33.10
C THR A 104 9.50 4.25 -32.18
N TYR A 105 9.08 3.46 -31.20
CA TYR A 105 10.03 2.79 -30.30
C TYR A 105 10.84 1.71 -31.00
N HIS A 106 10.25 0.99 -31.96
CA HIS A 106 10.96 -0.01 -32.74
C HIS A 106 12.08 0.61 -33.59
N LEU A 107 11.81 1.75 -34.24
CA LEU A 107 12.80 2.50 -35.02
C LEU A 107 13.88 3.15 -34.13
N ALA A 108 13.51 3.54 -32.91
CA ALA A 108 14.44 4.11 -31.93
C ALA A 108 15.40 3.09 -31.30
N LEU A 109 15.27 1.78 -31.63
CA LEU A 109 16.09 0.72 -31.05
C LEU A 109 17.57 0.83 -31.47
N PRO A 110 18.50 1.19 -30.56
CA PRO A 110 19.89 1.41 -30.93
C PRO A 110 20.62 0.11 -31.29
N ALA A 111 21.64 0.21 -32.15
CA ALA A 111 22.44 -0.93 -32.59
C ALA A 111 23.07 -1.72 -31.41
N HIS A 112 23.55 -1.02 -30.37
CA HIS A 112 24.15 -1.68 -29.20
C HIS A 112 23.12 -2.50 -28.40
N ILE A 113 21.86 -2.07 -28.36
CA ILE A 113 20.77 -2.83 -27.73
C ILE A 113 20.38 -4.02 -28.62
N ARG A 114 20.34 -3.86 -29.95
CA ARG A 114 20.15 -4.98 -30.88
C ARG A 114 21.24 -6.04 -30.71
N GLN A 115 22.50 -5.63 -30.61
CA GLN A 115 23.61 -6.55 -30.37
C GLN A 115 23.47 -7.27 -29.02
N TYR A 116 23.09 -6.55 -27.97
CA TYR A 116 22.81 -7.13 -26.66
C TYR A 116 21.70 -8.19 -26.69
N LEU A 117 20.63 -7.95 -27.44
CA LEU A 117 19.52 -8.90 -27.64
C LEU A 117 19.97 -10.13 -28.43
N ASN A 118 20.71 -9.94 -29.53
CA ASN A 118 21.26 -11.02 -30.34
C ASN A 118 22.20 -11.93 -29.53
N ASN A 119 23.05 -11.35 -28.68
CA ASN A 119 23.93 -12.10 -27.77
C ASN A 119 23.16 -12.95 -26.75
N ARG A 120 21.85 -12.74 -26.60
CA ARG A 120 20.94 -13.51 -25.74
C ARG A 120 20.00 -14.43 -26.49
N GLY A 121 20.28 -14.68 -27.77
CA GLY A 121 19.51 -15.59 -28.61
C GLY A 121 18.24 -14.97 -29.20
N ILE A 122 18.03 -13.65 -29.06
CA ILE A 122 16.91 -12.96 -29.69
C ILE A 122 17.40 -12.43 -31.04
N SER A 123 17.11 -13.16 -32.12
CA SER A 123 17.55 -12.79 -33.47
C SER A 123 16.86 -11.53 -33.98
N ASN A 124 17.50 -10.81 -34.92
CA ASN A 124 16.88 -9.64 -35.56
C ASN A 124 15.49 -9.94 -36.15
N ALA A 125 15.27 -11.14 -36.70
CA ALA A 125 13.96 -11.55 -37.19
C ALA A 125 12.89 -11.53 -36.08
N VAL A 126 13.23 -11.97 -34.87
CA VAL A 126 12.32 -11.93 -33.69
C VAL A 126 12.14 -10.48 -33.22
N ILE A 127 13.21 -9.68 -33.18
CA ILE A 127 13.15 -8.25 -32.83
C ILE A 127 12.17 -7.51 -33.75
N ASP A 128 12.24 -7.75 -35.04
CA ASP A 128 11.45 -7.05 -36.06
C ASP A 128 10.02 -7.60 -36.16
N ALA A 129 9.83 -8.92 -36.02
CA ALA A 129 8.50 -9.55 -36.00
C ALA A 129 7.66 -9.11 -34.80
N HIS A 130 8.28 -8.98 -33.62
CA HIS A 130 7.60 -8.57 -32.38
C HIS A 130 7.74 -7.07 -32.09
N LYS A 131 8.29 -6.29 -33.02
CA LYS A 131 8.47 -4.82 -32.89
C LYS A 131 9.08 -4.43 -31.54
N LEU A 132 10.11 -5.15 -31.10
CA LEU A 132 10.86 -4.78 -29.90
C LEU A 132 11.48 -3.41 -30.10
N GLY A 133 11.38 -2.56 -29.09
CA GLY A 133 11.74 -1.15 -29.22
C GLY A 133 12.55 -0.62 -28.06
N TRP A 134 12.78 0.69 -28.08
CA TRP A 134 13.54 1.42 -27.08
C TRP A 134 12.82 2.71 -26.72
N GLY A 135 12.42 2.83 -25.46
CA GLY A 135 11.62 3.97 -24.99
C GLY A 135 12.04 4.45 -23.60
N LYS A 136 11.70 5.70 -23.29
CA LYS A 136 12.01 6.32 -21.99
C LYS A 136 10.81 6.27 -21.06
N PHE A 137 10.94 5.50 -19.98
CA PHE A 137 9.92 5.31 -18.95
C PHE A 137 10.53 5.50 -17.57
N TYR A 138 9.80 6.16 -16.66
CA TYR A 138 10.27 6.43 -15.30
C TYR A 138 11.67 7.10 -15.27
N SER A 139 11.89 8.05 -16.19
CA SER A 139 13.16 8.77 -16.39
C SER A 139 14.36 7.90 -16.80
N LYS A 140 14.15 6.63 -17.16
CA LYS A 140 15.18 5.69 -17.62
C LYS A 140 14.83 5.13 -19.00
N TRP A 141 15.82 4.59 -19.70
CA TRP A 141 15.61 3.92 -20.98
C TRP A 141 15.35 2.42 -20.78
N TRP A 142 14.42 1.87 -21.56
CA TRP A 142 13.95 0.49 -21.45
C TRP A 142 13.76 -0.14 -22.83
N ILE A 143 13.98 -1.46 -22.89
CA ILE A 143 13.50 -2.29 -24.00
C ILE A 143 11.98 -2.37 -23.88
N THR A 144 11.27 -2.05 -24.95
CA THR A 144 9.80 -2.13 -25.01
C THR A 144 9.35 -3.42 -25.68
N ILE A 145 8.38 -4.09 -25.09
CA ILE A 145 7.75 -5.31 -25.63
C ILE A 145 6.26 -4.98 -25.82
N PRO A 146 5.76 -4.81 -27.05
CA PRO A 146 4.35 -4.58 -27.29
C PRO A 146 3.54 -5.84 -26.97
N ILE A 147 2.42 -5.67 -26.28
CA ILE A 147 1.46 -6.72 -25.97
C ILE A 147 0.22 -6.45 -26.80
N GLN A 148 -0.19 -7.42 -27.61
CA GLN A 148 -1.47 -7.37 -28.32
C GLN A 148 -2.56 -7.84 -27.35
N ASP A 149 -3.67 -7.11 -27.27
CA ASP A 149 -4.89 -7.55 -26.59
C ASP A 149 -5.56 -8.71 -27.34
#